data_AF-A0A436QLK2-F1
#
_entry.id   AF-A0A436QLK2-F1
#
_cell.length_a   1.000
_cell.length_b   1.000
_cell.length_c   1.000
_cell.angle_alpha   90.00
_cell.angle_beta   90.00
_cell.angle_gamma   90.00
#
_symmetry.space_group_name_H-M   'P 1'
#
loop_
_entity.id
_entity.type
_entity.pdbx_description
1 polymer ?
#
loop_
_entity_poly.entity_id
_entity_poly.type
_entity_poly.pdbx_seq_one_letter_code
_entity_poly.pdbx_strand_id
1 'polypeptide(L)'
;KAPLRNVELRACFAIGFLILFVFIGTFTYVNFQLVAVPLSLTPMALGAVYFVFLPSMLTTPLAGRVAAGLGPRGGIGATLALAIVGLLLLLLPSLPIVLAGMTLVAVGTFLAQAIATGHVSRTASRDRAAASGIYLASY
;
A
#
# COMPACT_ATOMS: atom_id res chain seq x y z
N LYS A 1 -22.00 2.22 -20.11
CA LYS A 1 -20.95 2.98 -20.85
C LYS A 1 -19.62 2.56 -20.25
N ALA A 2 -18.71 2.00 -21.05
CA ALA A 2 -17.56 1.21 -20.58
C ALA A 2 -16.76 1.93 -19.47
N PRO A 3 -16.49 1.27 -18.33
CA PRO A 3 -15.72 1.84 -17.21
C PRO A 3 -14.32 2.33 -17.61
N LEU A 4 -13.82 1.89 -18.78
CA LEU A 4 -12.52 2.24 -19.35
C LEU A 4 -12.41 3.67 -19.91
N ARG A 5 -13.53 4.40 -20.08
CA ARG A 5 -13.51 5.74 -20.69
C ARG A 5 -13.29 6.89 -19.69
N ASN A 6 -13.25 6.60 -18.39
CA ASN A 6 -12.99 7.62 -17.38
C ASN A 6 -11.51 7.59 -16.99
N VAL A 7 -10.78 8.67 -17.28
CA VAL A 7 -9.35 8.85 -16.97
C VAL A 7 -9.07 8.62 -15.48
N GLU A 8 -10.01 8.98 -14.61
CA GLU A 8 -9.89 8.80 -13.15
C GLU A 8 -9.91 7.32 -12.73
N LEU A 9 -10.71 6.49 -13.40
CA LEU A 9 -10.76 5.05 -13.12
C LEU A 9 -9.47 4.35 -13.57
N ARG A 10 -8.95 4.72 -14.75
CA ARG A 10 -7.64 4.25 -15.23
C ARG A 10 -6.49 4.61 -14.30
N ALA A 11 -6.49 5.84 -13.76
CA ALA A 11 -5.49 6.26 -12.81
C ALA A 11 -5.57 5.43 -11.51
N CYS A 12 -6.77 5.15 -11.01
CA CYS A 12 -6.95 4.28 -9.84
C CYS A 12 -6.44 2.85 -10.10
N PHE A 13 -6.72 2.26 -11.26
CA PHE A 13 -6.19 0.94 -11.62
C PHE A 13 -4.66 0.92 -11.67
N ALA A 14 -4.05 1.92 -12.32
CA ALA A 14 -2.59 2.04 -12.38
C ALA A 14 -1.96 2.19 -10.99
N ILE A 15 -2.59 2.98 -10.11
CA ILE A 15 -2.14 3.15 -8.72
C ILE A 15 -2.27 1.83 -7.95
N GLY A 16 -3.38 1.11 -8.08
CA GLY A 16 -3.56 -0.21 -7.45
C GLY A 16 -2.49 -1.21 -7.90
N PHE A 17 -2.24 -1.30 -9.21
CA PHE A 17 -1.21 -2.16 -9.78
C PHE A 17 0.20 -1.80 -9.28
N LEU A 18 0.55 -0.51 -9.26
CA LEU A 18 1.84 -0.04 -8.75
C LEU A 18 2.00 -0.31 -7.26
N ILE A 19 0.94 -0.14 -6.46
CA ILE A 19 0.94 -0.46 -5.04
C ILE A 19 1.26 -1.94 -4.84
N LEU A 20 0.60 -2.84 -5.57
CA LEU A 20 0.86 -4.27 -5.46
C LEU A 20 2.30 -4.62 -5.87
N PHE A 21 2.78 -4.06 -6.99
CA PHE A 21 4.14 -4.31 -7.47
C PHE A 21 5.20 -3.83 -6.47
N VAL A 22 5.04 -2.62 -5.94
CA VAL A 22 5.93 -2.07 -4.89
C VAL A 22 5.87 -2.95 -3.65
N PHE A 23 4.68 -3.37 -3.21
CA PHE A 23 4.52 -4.20 -2.02
C PHE A 23 5.21 -5.55 -2.17
N ILE A 24 4.90 -6.30 -3.24
CA ILE A 24 5.53 -7.61 -3.50
C ILE A 24 7.03 -7.44 -3.65
N GLY A 25 7.49 -6.52 -4.50
CA GLY A 25 8.92 -6.30 -4.73
C GLY A 25 9.69 -5.94 -3.46
N THR A 26 9.12 -5.06 -2.64
CA THR A 26 9.75 -4.62 -1.37
C THR A 26 9.83 -5.75 -0.36
N PHE A 27 8.72 -6.44 -0.09
CA PHE A 27 8.69 -7.50 0.92
C PHE A 27 9.45 -8.75 0.48
N THR A 28 9.55 -9.03 -0.82
CA THR A 28 10.43 -10.07 -1.35
C THR A 28 11.89 -9.68 -1.18
N TYR A 29 12.29 -8.47 -1.60
CA TYR A 29 13.70 -8.04 -1.53
C TYR A 29 14.20 -7.88 -0.09
N VAL A 30 13.42 -7.24 0.78
CA VAL A 30 13.76 -7.06 2.19
C VAL A 30 13.98 -8.40 2.88
N ASN A 31 13.21 -9.44 2.54
CA ASN A 31 13.38 -10.76 3.13
C ASN A 31 14.81 -11.30 2.88
N PHE A 32 15.34 -11.14 1.67
CA PHE A 32 16.74 -11.51 1.36
C PHE A 32 17.73 -10.68 2.17
N GLN A 33 17.49 -9.38 2.35
CA GLN A 33 18.37 -8.51 3.13
C GLN A 33 18.34 -8.80 4.64
N LEU A 34 17.19 -9.20 5.18
CA LEU A 34 17.04 -9.57 6.58
C LEU A 34 17.82 -10.85 6.93
N VAL A 35 17.93 -11.80 5.98
CA VAL A 35 18.68 -13.06 6.15
C VAL A 35 20.17 -12.88 5.83
N ALA A 36 20.53 -11.92 4.99
CA ALA A 36 21.92 -11.61 4.69
C ALA A 36 22.64 -10.91 5.85
N VAL A 37 23.97 -11.02 5.88
CA VAL A 37 24.83 -10.18 6.76
C VAL A 37 24.61 -8.71 6.35
N PRO A 38 24.41 -7.76 7.28
CA PRO A 38 24.71 -7.80 8.72
C PRO A 38 23.55 -8.20 9.66
N LEU A 39 22.34 -8.43 9.15
CA LEU A 39 21.16 -8.69 9.99
C LEU A 39 21.01 -10.17 10.37
N SER A 40 21.32 -11.07 9.45
CA SER A 40 21.43 -12.53 9.67
C SER A 40 20.31 -13.13 10.54
N LEU A 41 19.06 -12.72 10.27
CA LEU A 41 17.89 -13.15 11.04
C LEU A 41 17.58 -14.63 10.82
N THR A 42 17.18 -15.31 11.89
CA THR A 42 16.68 -16.68 11.81
C THR A 42 15.29 -16.73 11.18
N PRO A 43 14.89 -17.86 10.57
CA PRO A 43 13.53 -18.03 10.03
C PRO A 43 12.42 -17.74 11.05
N MET A 44 12.65 -18.05 12.34
CA MET A 44 11.70 -17.76 13.41
C MET A 44 11.56 -16.25 13.66
N ALA A 45 12.66 -15.51 13.64
CA ALA A 45 12.65 -14.06 13.82
C ALA A 45 12.00 -13.34 12.62
N LEU A 46 12.16 -13.87 11.41
CA LEU A 46 11.46 -13.42 10.20
C LEU A 46 9.93 -13.47 10.35
N GLY A 47 9.39 -14.51 11.01
CA GLY A 47 7.97 -14.56 11.33
C GLY A 47 7.51 -13.38 12.19
N ALA A 48 8.33 -12.98 13.16
CA ALA A 48 8.06 -11.82 14.00
C ALA A 48 8.20 -10.48 13.27
N VAL A 49 9.04 -10.38 12.24
CA VAL A 49 9.14 -9.17 11.40
C VAL A 49 7.79 -8.81 10.78
N TYR A 50 6.98 -9.79 10.39
CA TYR A 50 5.68 -9.53 9.76
C TYR A 50 4.62 -8.94 10.71
N PHE A 51 4.90 -8.82 12.01
CA PHE A 51 4.07 -8.01 12.91
C PHE A 51 4.02 -6.52 12.53
N VAL A 52 4.93 -6.04 11.66
CA VAL A 52 4.85 -4.71 11.02
C VAL A 52 3.55 -4.47 10.24
N PHE A 53 2.79 -5.53 9.94
CA PHE A 53 1.46 -5.40 9.34
C PHE A 53 0.34 -5.04 10.33
N LEU A 54 0.53 -5.26 11.64
CA LEU A 54 -0.50 -4.92 12.65
C LEU A 54 -0.89 -3.44 12.61
N PRO A 55 0.06 -2.47 12.60
CA PRO A 55 -0.29 -1.06 12.44
C PRO A 55 -1.06 -0.76 11.16
N SER A 56 -0.75 -1.48 10.07
CA SER A 56 -1.44 -1.31 8.78
C SER A 56 -2.91 -1.73 8.87
N MET A 57 -3.21 -2.85 9.55
CA MET A 57 -4.59 -3.27 9.80
C MET A 57 -5.35 -2.26 10.67
N LEU A 58 -4.71 -1.73 11.71
CA LEU A 58 -5.34 -0.75 12.62
C LEU A 58 -5.55 0.62 11.97
N THR A 59 -4.69 0.99 11.01
CA THR A 59 -4.78 2.26 10.29
C THR A 59 -5.70 2.21 9.07
N THR A 60 -5.99 1.03 8.51
CA THR A 60 -6.86 0.87 7.34
C THR A 60 -8.25 1.53 7.51
N PRO A 61 -8.95 1.42 8.66
CA PRO A 61 -10.21 2.14 8.88
C PRO A 61 -10.09 3.67 8.84
N LEU A 62 -8.90 4.23 9.10
CA LEU A 62 -8.64 5.67 9.05
C LEU A 62 -8.61 6.20 7.61
N ALA A 63 -8.48 5.33 6.61
CA ALA A 63 -8.52 5.72 5.19
C ALA A 63 -9.74 6.59 4.85
N GLY A 64 -10.92 6.27 5.40
CA GLY A 64 -12.13 7.05 5.19
C GLY A 64 -12.03 8.48 5.75
N ARG A 65 -11.39 8.65 6.91
CA ARG A 65 -11.15 9.97 7.53
C ARG A 65 -10.12 10.78 6.74
N VAL A 66 -9.03 10.14 6.33
CA VAL A 66 -7.98 10.78 5.52
C VAL A 66 -8.56 11.26 4.19
N ALA A 67 -9.36 10.43 3.51
CA ALA A 67 -10.03 10.79 2.27
C ALA A 67 -11.09 11.89 2.45
N ALA A 68 -11.76 11.94 3.60
CA ALA A 68 -12.73 13.00 3.90
C ALA A 68 -12.06 14.36 4.15
N GLY A 69 -10.88 14.38 4.78
CA GLY A 69 -10.14 15.61 5.08
C GLY A 69 -9.34 16.17 3.91
N LEU A 70 -8.56 15.32 3.22
CA LEU A 70 -7.65 15.72 2.13
C LEU A 70 -8.23 15.51 0.73
N GLY A 71 -9.43 14.95 0.65
CA GLY A 71 -9.99 14.44 -0.61
C GLY A 71 -9.30 13.14 -1.08
N PRO A 72 -9.88 12.44 -2.08
CA PRO A 72 -9.35 11.17 -2.56
C PRO A 72 -7.96 11.30 -3.19
N ARG A 73 -7.75 12.32 -4.03
CA ARG A 73 -6.46 12.56 -4.70
C ARG A 73 -5.36 12.96 -3.72
N GLY A 74 -5.66 13.90 -2.83
CA GLY A 74 -4.72 14.34 -1.79
C GLY A 74 -4.39 13.23 -0.80
N GLY A 75 -5.41 12.44 -0.40
CA GLY A 75 -5.25 11.28 0.48
C GLY A 75 -4.32 10.22 -0.12
N ILE A 76 -4.56 9.80 -1.37
CA ILE A 76 -3.69 8.84 -2.07
C ILE A 76 -2.26 9.39 -2.19
N GLY A 77 -2.10 10.66 -2.58
CA GLY A 77 -0.78 11.29 -2.68
C GLY A 77 -0.02 11.28 -1.35
N ALA A 78 -0.68 11.65 -0.25
CA ALA A 78 -0.08 11.67 1.08
C ALA A 78 0.32 10.26 1.56
N THR A 79 -0.52 9.25 1.33
CA THR A 79 -0.25 7.87 1.75
C THR A 79 0.85 7.21 0.89
N LEU A 80 0.92 7.57 -0.40
CA LEU A 80 2.04 7.15 -1.26
C LEU A 80 3.35 7.85 -0.87
N ALA A 81 3.31 9.13 -0.51
CA ALA A 81 4.49 9.82 0.01
C ALA A 81 5.01 9.14 1.29
N LEU A 82 4.10 8.70 2.18
CA LEU A 82 4.47 7.91 3.36
C LEU A 82 5.17 6.59 2.98
N ALA A 83 4.66 5.88 1.97
CA ALA A 83 5.28 4.67 1.48
C ALA A 83 6.67 4.94 0.87
N ILE A 84 6.86 6.04 0.14
CA ILE A 84 8.16 6.44 -0.41
C ILE A 84 9.16 6.72 0.72
N VAL A 85 8.75 7.42 1.77
CA VAL A 85 9.60 7.63 2.95
C VAL A 85 10.00 6.28 3.57
N GLY A 86 9.05 5.35 3.69
CA GLY A 86 9.34 3.99 4.14
C GLY A 86 10.38 3.27 3.28
N LEU A 87 10.27 3.36 1.94
CA LEU A 87 11.26 2.78 1.02
C LEU A 87 12.65 3.38 1.21
N LEU A 88 12.75 4.69 1.43
CA LEU A 88 14.04 5.34 1.68
C LEU A 88 14.68 4.85 2.98
N LEU A 89 13.88 4.54 4.02
CA LEU A 89 14.40 3.98 5.26
C LEU A 89 15.00 2.57 5.06
N LEU A 90 14.48 1.79 4.12
CA LEU A 90 14.99 0.44 3.83
C LEU A 90 16.40 0.42 3.24
N LEU A 91 16.92 1.56 2.78
CA LEU A 91 18.30 1.69 2.30
C LEU A 91 19.32 1.66 3.45
N LEU A 92 18.89 1.87 4.70
CA LEU A 92 19.79 1.91 5.84
C LEU A 92 19.97 0.49 6.44
N PRO A 93 21.21 0.06 6.73
CA PRO A 93 21.51 -1.28 7.22
C PRO A 93 21.31 -1.41 8.74
N SER A 94 20.15 -0.97 9.26
CA SER A 94 19.83 -1.16 10.69
C SER A 94 18.44 -1.74 10.90
N LEU A 95 18.36 -2.76 11.74
CA LEU A 95 17.13 -3.52 11.95
C LEU A 95 15.94 -2.66 12.36
N PRO A 96 16.04 -1.74 13.35
CA PRO A 96 14.91 -0.92 13.77
C PRO A 96 14.43 0.01 12.65
N ILE A 97 15.35 0.55 11.84
CA ILE A 97 15.00 1.44 10.73
C ILE A 97 14.34 0.65 9.60
N VAL A 98 14.83 -0.56 9.30
CA VAL A 98 14.20 -1.46 8.33
C VAL A 98 12.78 -1.82 8.77
N LEU A 99 12.58 -2.18 10.04
CA LEU A 99 11.23 -2.47 10.58
C LEU A 99 10.29 -1.26 10.50
N ALA A 100 10.78 -0.07 10.84
CA ALA A 100 10.01 1.16 10.70
C ALA A 100 9.68 1.44 9.22
N GLY A 101 10.64 1.26 8.31
CA GLY A 101 10.45 1.38 6.87
C GLY A 101 9.39 0.42 6.33
N MET A 102 9.47 -0.86 6.68
CA MET A 102 8.47 -1.87 6.32
C MET A 102 7.08 -1.51 6.82
N THR A 103 6.99 -1.00 8.06
CA THR A 103 5.72 -0.55 8.65
C THR A 103 5.15 0.63 7.87
N LEU A 104 5.96 1.64 7.54
CA LEU A 104 5.53 2.80 6.76
C LEU A 104 5.10 2.45 5.35
N VAL A 105 5.84 1.57 4.67
CA VAL A 105 5.46 1.05 3.35
C VAL A 105 4.10 0.37 3.44
N ALA A 106 3.93 -0.55 4.39
CA ALA A 106 2.67 -1.29 4.54
C ALA A 106 1.49 -0.38 4.90
N VAL A 107 1.65 0.55 5.83
CA VAL A 107 0.61 1.51 6.23
C VAL A 107 0.25 2.40 5.03
N GLY A 108 1.25 2.94 4.34
CA GLY A 108 1.05 3.82 3.19
C GLY A 108 0.35 3.13 2.03
N THR A 109 0.74 1.91 1.67
CA THR A 109 0.12 1.15 0.58
C THR A 109 -1.30 0.70 0.91
N PHE A 110 -1.55 0.20 2.13
CA PHE A 110 -2.89 -0.25 2.54
C PHE A 110 -3.87 0.92 2.61
N LEU A 111 -3.45 2.06 3.18
CA LEU A 111 -4.26 3.27 3.19
C LEU A 111 -4.54 3.77 1.77
N ALA A 112 -3.52 3.85 0.91
CA ALA A 112 -3.69 4.28 -0.48
C ALA A 112 -4.69 3.39 -1.22
N GLN A 113 -4.59 2.07 -1.06
CA GLN A 113 -5.50 1.10 -1.64
C GLN A 113 -6.93 1.26 -1.11
N ALA A 114 -7.11 1.42 0.20
CA ALA A 114 -8.42 1.62 0.81
C ALA A 114 -9.10 2.91 0.31
N ILE A 115 -8.35 4.01 0.20
CA ILE A 115 -8.84 5.28 -0.35
C ILE A 115 -9.21 5.12 -1.83
N ALA A 116 -8.34 4.50 -2.63
CA ALA A 116 -8.60 4.27 -4.06
C ALA A 116 -9.85 3.40 -4.29
N THR A 117 -9.97 2.28 -3.57
CA THR A 117 -11.14 1.38 -3.66
C THR A 117 -12.43 2.11 -3.25
N GLY A 118 -12.38 2.90 -2.18
CA GLY A 118 -13.51 3.72 -1.73
C GLY A 118 -13.90 4.79 -2.74
N HIS A 119 -12.92 5.41 -3.39
CA HIS A 119 -13.16 6.42 -4.44
C HIS A 119 -13.80 5.80 -5.68
N VAL A 120 -13.25 4.69 -6.18
CA VAL A 120 -13.81 3.93 -7.32
C VAL A 120 -15.27 3.53 -7.04
N SER A 121 -15.55 3.04 -5.84
CA SER A 121 -16.90 2.62 -5.41
C SER A 121 -17.91 3.78 -5.36
N ARG A 122 -17.45 5.00 -5.01
CA ARG A 122 -18.30 6.21 -4.99
C ARG A 122 -18.52 6.79 -6.39
N THR A 123 -17.51 6.74 -7.25
CA THR A 123 -17.56 7.30 -8.62
C THR A 123 -18.32 6.40 -9.60
N ALA A 124 -18.39 5.09 -9.36
CA ALA A 124 -19.20 4.16 -10.17
C ALA A 124 -20.69 4.22 -9.77
N SER A 125 -21.47 5.18 -10.28
CA SER A 125 -22.88 5.37 -9.88
C SER A 125 -23.89 4.33 -10.40
N ARG A 126 -23.52 3.43 -11.34
CA ARG A 126 -24.49 2.50 -11.97
C ARG A 126 -24.05 1.03 -12.00
N ASP A 127 -22.78 0.72 -11.73
CA ASP A 127 -22.25 -0.64 -11.84
C ASP A 127 -21.06 -0.87 -10.87
N ARG A 128 -21.32 -0.65 -9.57
CA ARG A 128 -20.30 -0.69 -8.50
C ARG A 128 -19.57 -2.03 -8.42
N ALA A 129 -20.30 -3.14 -8.61
CA ALA A 129 -19.74 -4.49 -8.51
C ALA A 129 -18.78 -4.79 -9.66
N ALA A 130 -19.11 -4.40 -10.90
CA ALA A 130 -18.24 -4.60 -12.06
C ALA A 130 -16.98 -3.72 -11.99
N ALA A 131 -17.10 -2.46 -11.57
CA ALA A 131 -15.95 -1.56 -11.45
C ALA A 131 -14.99 -1.95 -10.32
N SER A 132 -15.52 -2.34 -9.15
CA SER A 132 -14.71 -2.88 -8.06
C SER A 132 -14.13 -4.25 -8.40
N GLY A 133 -14.83 -5.09 -9.16
CA GLY A 133 -14.33 -6.38 -9.64
C GLY A 133 -13.15 -6.24 -10.59
N ILE A 134 -13.19 -5.28 -11.53
CA ILE A 134 -12.05 -4.99 -12.41
C ILE A 134 -10.89 -4.37 -11.62
N TYR A 135 -11.17 -3.52 -10.62
CA TYR A 135 -10.13 -2.96 -9.75
C TYR A 135 -9.42 -4.04 -8.98
N LEU A 136 -10.19 -4.95 -8.37
CA LEU A 136 -9.66 -6.06 -7.60
C LEU A 136 -8.95 -7.09 -8.49
N ALA A 137 -9.37 -7.27 -9.75
CA ALA A 137 -8.66 -8.12 -10.71
C ALA A 137 -7.37 -7.48 -11.25
N SER A 138 -7.24 -6.16 -11.17
CA SER A 138 -6.04 -5.41 -11.59
C SER A 138 -5.06 -5.17 -10.43
N TYR A 139 -5.50 -5.46 -9.20
CA TYR A 139 -4.69 -5.52 -7.99
C TYR A 139 -4.18 -6.95 -7.85
#